data_AF-A0A2K9EV99-F1
#
_entry.id   AF-A0A2K9EV99-F1
#
_cell.length_a   1.000
_cell.length_b   1.000
_cell.length_c   1.000
_cell.angle_alpha   90.00
_cell.angle_beta   90.00
_cell.angle_gamma   90.00
#
_symmetry.space_group_name_H-M   'P 1'
#
loop_
_entity.id
_entity.type
_entity.pdbx_description
1 polymer ?
#
loop_
_entity_poly.entity_id
_entity_poly.type
_entity_poly.pdbx_seq_one_letter_code
_entity_poly.pdbx_strand_id
1 'polypeptide(L)'
;MFTLDRVNRPRAVADACGLLLIVVAAVCVGSVYAFADLCGIRQAPHEETVTLVSSVLAAGTVLLWLTWLLIKRAAPRWACLAAVVVGMLAVVAKVPEPWQTTEQISGTAGEAVFHTALGWLVLEVCRRHGITPKRLGLLPQQRGATDQARDREAALLLTVAVVCFLTTDLTGWLKTNLAPFGSLPVPRPDSLDGVVVFASWEVLPAVFGAVILEDVLLVGAVAALLHIARRPAWMIYTIVSVIEVAFHLHYGLGALAFVPYALMRTWLLLRYARLLPLILGHTIADVAVLLWAPPAVALAKITLTLILIASLWHPLHREGQNPAPADSGCHDTTPHGGH
;
A
#
# COMPACT_ATOMS: atom_id res chain seq x y z
N MET A 1 6.47 -14.20 -13.62
CA MET A 1 7.12 -13.11 -12.85
C MET A 1 7.78 -12.19 -13.87
N PHE A 2 7.63 -10.87 -13.75
CA PHE A 2 7.76 -9.87 -14.83
C PHE A 2 8.93 -10.04 -15.82
N THR A 3 8.76 -10.83 -16.87
CA THR A 3 9.69 -10.94 -18.00
C THR A 3 9.16 -10.11 -19.15
N LEU A 4 9.84 -9.01 -19.46
CA LEU A 4 9.56 -8.13 -20.58
C LEU A 4 10.87 -7.93 -21.33
N ASP A 5 10.88 -8.26 -22.62
CA ASP A 5 12.10 -8.32 -23.42
C ASP A 5 12.77 -6.96 -23.65
N ARG A 6 12.09 -5.84 -23.33
CA ARG A 6 12.66 -4.48 -23.42
C ARG A 6 12.10 -3.54 -22.35
N VAL A 7 12.52 -3.70 -21.10
CA VAL A 7 12.27 -2.68 -20.05
C VAL A 7 13.36 -1.62 -20.09
N ASN A 8 12.99 -0.35 -20.27
CA ASN A 8 13.89 0.78 -20.07
C ASN A 8 14.11 0.99 -18.56
N ARG A 9 15.10 0.29 -17.99
CA ARG A 9 15.37 0.26 -16.54
C ARG A 9 15.63 1.64 -15.94
N PRO A 10 16.44 2.53 -16.54
CA PRO A 10 16.63 3.90 -16.02
C PRO A 10 15.30 4.62 -15.86
N ARG A 11 14.40 4.49 -16.84
CA ARG A 11 13.08 5.11 -16.81
C ARG A 11 12.16 4.52 -15.73
N ALA A 12 12.19 3.19 -15.53
CA ALA A 12 11.41 2.55 -14.48
C ALA A 12 11.82 3.04 -13.07
N VAL A 13 13.12 3.25 -12.85
CA VAL A 13 13.61 3.85 -11.60
C VAL A 13 13.17 5.31 -11.47
N ALA A 14 13.34 6.11 -12.52
CA ALA A 14 12.92 7.51 -12.50
C ALA A 14 11.42 7.65 -12.17
N ASP A 15 10.60 6.75 -12.71
CA ASP A 15 9.17 6.72 -12.43
C ASP A 15 8.85 6.28 -11.00
N ALA A 16 9.55 5.27 -10.48
CA ALA A 16 9.41 4.87 -9.07
C ALA A 16 9.79 6.04 -8.15
N CYS A 17 10.91 6.73 -8.42
CA CYS A 17 11.32 7.93 -7.69
C CYS A 17 10.27 9.05 -7.80
N GLY A 18 9.71 9.28 -8.98
CA GLY A 18 8.65 10.29 -9.18
C GLY A 18 7.41 10.00 -8.34
N LEU A 19 6.97 8.73 -8.29
CA LEU A 19 5.85 8.32 -7.42
C LEU A 19 6.18 8.51 -5.93
N LEU A 20 7.39 8.15 -5.51
CA LEU A 20 7.84 8.36 -4.13
C LEU A 20 7.90 9.84 -3.75
N LEU A 21 8.33 10.72 -4.66
CA LEU A 21 8.37 12.17 -4.40
C LEU A 21 6.96 12.76 -4.22
N ILE A 22 5.99 12.34 -5.03
CA ILE A 22 4.57 12.74 -4.87
C ILE A 22 4.09 12.35 -3.47
N VAL A 23 4.41 11.13 -3.07
CA VAL A 23 4.01 10.57 -1.79
C VAL A 23 4.65 11.29 -0.61
N VAL A 24 5.95 11.57 -0.69
CA VAL A 24 6.67 12.33 0.34
C VAL A 24 6.04 13.72 0.50
N ALA A 25 5.78 14.41 -0.62
CA ALA A 25 5.18 15.74 -0.61
C ALA A 25 3.72 15.73 -0.12
N ALA A 26 2.93 14.72 -0.47
CA ALA A 26 1.51 14.65 -0.11
C ALA A 26 1.25 14.20 1.33
N VAL A 27 2.10 13.33 1.89
CA VAL A 27 1.80 12.61 3.15
C VAL A 27 2.95 12.70 4.15
N CYS A 28 4.17 12.38 3.74
CA CYS A 28 5.28 12.25 4.69
C CYS A 28 5.66 13.58 5.35
N VAL A 29 5.54 14.71 4.64
CA VAL A 29 5.85 16.05 5.19
C VAL A 29 5.08 16.30 6.50
N GLY A 30 3.75 16.11 6.51
CA GLY A 30 2.94 16.29 7.70
C GLY A 30 3.30 15.31 8.82
N SER A 31 3.55 14.05 8.47
CA SER A 31 3.95 13.03 9.47
C SER A 31 5.33 13.30 10.09
N VAL A 32 6.26 13.87 9.32
CA VAL A 32 7.58 14.29 9.83
C VAL A 32 7.45 15.46 10.78
N TYR A 33 6.62 16.45 10.46
CA TYR A 33 6.35 17.58 11.36
C TYR A 33 5.68 17.12 12.66
N ALA A 34 4.65 16.28 12.57
CA ALA A 34 4.02 15.67 13.73
C ALA A 34 5.03 14.90 14.61
N PHE A 35 5.98 14.18 13.99
CA PHE A 35 7.05 13.52 14.74
C PHE A 35 8.04 14.49 15.38
N ALA A 36 8.36 15.59 14.70
CA ALA A 36 9.22 16.64 15.25
C ALA A 36 8.60 17.28 16.50
N ASP A 37 7.28 17.49 16.51
CA ASP A 37 6.54 17.93 17.71
C ASP A 37 6.66 16.93 18.86
N LEU A 38 6.50 15.65 18.56
CA LEU A 38 6.70 14.59 19.55
C LEU A 38 8.14 14.58 20.11
N CYS A 39 9.12 15.03 19.34
CA CYS A 39 10.50 15.20 19.78
C CYS A 39 10.74 16.50 20.57
N GLY A 40 9.71 17.33 20.79
CA GLY A 40 9.81 18.62 21.48
C GLY A 40 10.49 19.71 20.64
N ILE A 41 10.62 19.50 19.33
CA ILE A 41 11.16 20.51 18.42
C ILE A 41 10.04 21.53 18.20
N ARG A 42 10.24 22.77 18.65
CA ARG A 42 9.30 23.86 18.33
C ARG A 42 9.26 24.03 16.82
N GLN A 43 8.11 23.73 16.24
CA GLN A 43 7.92 23.92 14.81
C GLN A 43 8.04 25.39 14.41
N ALA A 44 8.53 25.59 13.20
CA ALA A 44 8.55 26.91 12.58
C ALA A 44 7.09 27.37 12.34
N PRO A 45 6.81 28.68 12.36
CA PRO A 45 5.48 29.26 12.11
C PRO A 45 4.95 29.04 10.67
N HIS A 46 5.57 28.15 9.89
CA HIS A 46 5.27 27.88 8.50
C HIS A 46 4.92 26.40 8.23
N GLU A 47 4.72 25.58 9.27
CA GLU A 47 4.39 24.15 9.12
C GLU A 47 3.15 23.93 8.23
N GLU A 48 2.03 24.58 8.58
CA GLU A 48 0.79 24.55 7.79
C GLU A 48 1.02 24.97 6.34
N THR A 49 1.83 26.02 6.12
CA THR A 49 2.16 26.52 4.78
C THR A 49 2.99 25.50 3.99
N VAL A 50 3.97 24.85 4.62
CA VAL A 50 4.82 23.87 3.95
C VAL A 50 4.03 22.61 3.60
N THR A 51 3.22 22.09 4.53
CA THR A 51 2.36 20.92 4.29
C THR A 51 1.35 21.22 3.19
N LEU A 52 0.73 22.40 3.22
CA LEU A 52 -0.16 22.88 2.18
C LEU A 52 0.53 22.92 0.82
N VAL A 53 1.62 23.69 0.69
CA VAL A 53 2.33 23.87 -0.58
C VAL A 53 2.79 22.53 -1.12
N SER A 54 3.29 21.64 -0.27
CA SER A 54 3.73 20.30 -0.66
C SER A 54 2.57 19.46 -1.20
N SER A 55 1.41 19.49 -0.55
CA SER A 55 0.21 18.76 -1.00
C SER A 55 -0.35 19.30 -2.32
N VAL A 56 -0.37 20.63 -2.51
CA VAL A 56 -0.80 21.27 -3.77
C VAL A 56 0.17 20.94 -4.91
N LEU A 57 1.48 20.98 -4.64
CA LEU A 57 2.50 20.58 -5.62
C LEU A 57 2.37 19.11 -6.00
N ALA A 58 2.08 18.22 -5.05
CA ALA A 58 1.83 16.81 -5.31
C ALA A 58 0.60 16.64 -6.23
N ALA A 59 -0.53 17.30 -5.92
CA ALA A 59 -1.74 17.27 -6.75
C ALA A 59 -1.50 17.82 -8.16
N GLY A 60 -0.78 18.94 -8.27
CA GLY A 60 -0.40 19.53 -9.57
C GLY A 60 0.49 18.60 -10.38
N THR A 61 1.44 17.93 -9.73
CA THR A 61 2.30 16.92 -10.37
C THR A 61 1.47 15.74 -10.88
N VAL A 62 0.49 15.25 -10.11
CA VAL A 62 -0.41 14.18 -10.52
C VAL A 62 -1.18 14.58 -11.79
N LEU A 63 -1.80 15.77 -11.80
CA LEU A 63 -2.53 16.31 -12.94
C LEU A 63 -1.66 16.38 -14.21
N LEU A 64 -0.48 16.99 -14.11
CA LEU A 64 0.41 17.22 -15.25
C LEU A 64 0.97 15.90 -15.78
N TRP A 65 1.41 15.00 -14.89
CA TRP A 65 2.01 13.74 -15.28
C TRP A 65 0.97 12.78 -15.88
N LEU A 66 -0.21 12.65 -15.27
CA LEU A 66 -1.28 11.82 -15.79
C LEU A 66 -1.70 12.28 -17.19
N THR A 67 -1.99 13.57 -17.35
CA THR A 67 -2.37 14.16 -18.64
C THR A 67 -1.29 13.92 -19.71
N TRP A 68 -0.02 14.13 -19.36
CA TRP A 68 1.09 13.88 -20.29
C TRP A 68 1.20 12.41 -20.71
N LEU A 69 1.03 11.46 -19.79
CA LEU A 69 1.04 10.03 -20.12
C LEU A 69 -0.09 9.66 -21.08
N LEU A 70 -1.29 10.19 -20.85
CA LEU A 70 -2.46 9.96 -21.69
C LEU A 70 -2.29 10.54 -23.10
N ILE A 71 -1.77 11.75 -23.22
CA ILE A 71 -1.45 12.37 -24.51
C ILE A 71 -0.38 11.55 -25.24
N LYS A 72 0.71 11.20 -24.55
CA LYS A 72 1.84 10.48 -25.15
C LYS A 72 1.47 9.10 -25.68
N ARG A 73 0.50 8.42 -25.05
CA ARG A 73 -0.02 7.12 -25.53
C ARG A 73 -1.16 7.23 -26.55
N ALA A 74 -1.52 8.45 -26.98
CA ALA A 74 -2.66 8.72 -27.84
C ALA A 74 -3.99 8.14 -27.30
N ALA A 75 -4.25 8.34 -26.00
CA ALA A 75 -5.53 7.98 -25.38
C ALA A 75 -6.69 8.75 -26.05
N PRO A 76 -7.93 8.22 -26.01
CA PRO A 76 -9.08 8.94 -26.55
C PRO A 76 -9.28 10.27 -25.83
N ARG A 77 -9.76 11.29 -26.57
CA ARG A 77 -9.90 12.68 -26.08
C ARG A 77 -10.69 12.78 -24.77
N TRP A 78 -11.73 11.96 -24.61
CA TRP A 78 -12.54 11.95 -23.39
C TRP A 78 -11.74 11.53 -22.15
N ALA A 79 -10.77 10.61 -22.29
CA ALA A 79 -9.93 10.17 -21.18
C ALA A 79 -8.95 11.26 -20.76
N CYS A 80 -8.38 11.99 -21.73
CA CYS A 80 -7.55 13.16 -21.45
C CYS A 80 -8.36 14.26 -20.74
N LEU A 81 -9.58 14.54 -21.22
CA LEU A 81 -10.46 15.52 -20.58
C LEU A 81 -10.81 15.10 -19.14
N ALA A 82 -11.17 13.84 -18.92
CA ALA A 82 -11.47 13.32 -17.60
C ALA A 82 -10.26 13.42 -16.65
N ALA A 83 -9.05 13.12 -17.11
CA ALA A 83 -7.85 13.29 -16.31
C ALA A 83 -7.56 14.75 -15.95
N VAL A 84 -7.78 15.68 -16.89
CA VAL A 84 -7.66 17.12 -16.61
C VAL A 84 -8.69 17.56 -15.57
N VAL A 85 -9.95 17.17 -15.73
CA VAL A 85 -11.02 17.52 -14.79
C VAL A 85 -10.75 16.95 -13.40
N VAL A 86 -10.48 15.65 -13.29
CA VAL A 86 -10.21 14.99 -12.00
C VAL A 86 -8.95 15.57 -11.35
N GLY A 87 -7.89 15.83 -12.12
CA GLY A 87 -6.66 16.42 -11.61
C GLY A 87 -6.83 17.88 -11.16
N MET A 88 -7.61 18.69 -11.90
CA MET A 88 -7.93 20.05 -11.48
C MET A 88 -8.76 20.06 -10.19
N LEU A 89 -9.75 19.19 -10.08
CA LEU A 89 -10.54 19.03 -8.85
C LEU A 89 -9.65 18.61 -7.67
N ALA A 90 -8.69 17.70 -7.89
CA ALA A 90 -7.73 17.30 -6.86
C ALA A 90 -6.83 18.47 -6.40
N VAL A 91 -6.43 19.37 -7.30
CA VAL A 91 -5.65 20.57 -6.96
C VAL A 91 -6.50 21.55 -6.18
N VAL A 92 -7.71 21.88 -6.66
CA VAL A 92 -8.62 22.81 -6.00
C VAL A 92 -8.97 22.33 -4.60
N ALA A 93 -9.20 21.02 -4.43
CA ALA A 93 -9.45 20.39 -3.14
C ALA A 93 -8.32 20.57 -2.10
N LYS A 94 -7.10 20.90 -2.53
CA LYS A 94 -5.95 21.10 -1.63
C LYS A 94 -5.66 22.59 -1.34
N VAL A 95 -6.38 23.54 -1.92
CA VAL A 95 -6.18 24.98 -1.66
C VAL A 95 -7.10 25.46 -0.51
N PRO A 96 -6.59 26.03 0.59
CA PRO A 96 -7.40 26.44 1.74
C PRO A 96 -8.22 27.72 1.50
N GLU A 97 -9.23 27.94 2.36
CA GLU A 97 -10.00 29.19 2.43
C GLU A 97 -9.08 30.38 2.81
N PRO A 98 -9.31 31.63 2.32
CA PRO A 98 -10.58 32.28 1.95
C PRO A 98 -10.99 32.20 0.46
N TRP A 99 -10.24 31.48 -0.37
CA TRP A 99 -10.45 31.49 -1.83
C TRP A 99 -11.55 30.54 -2.33
N GLN A 100 -12.20 29.79 -1.43
CA GLN A 100 -13.33 28.93 -1.76
C GLN A 100 -14.62 29.62 -1.31
N THR A 101 -15.44 30.08 -2.26
CA THR A 101 -16.61 30.93 -2.01
C THR A 101 -17.91 30.15 -1.80
N THR A 102 -17.85 28.83 -1.61
CA THR A 102 -19.04 27.95 -1.56
C THR A 102 -18.85 26.90 -0.49
N GLU A 103 -19.85 26.74 0.38
CA GLU A 103 -19.99 25.65 1.36
C GLU A 103 -19.52 24.33 0.75
N GLN A 104 -18.38 23.85 1.25
CA GLN A 104 -17.44 22.97 0.56
C GLN A 104 -17.99 21.61 0.16
N ILE A 105 -17.50 21.13 -0.99
CA ILE A 105 -17.19 19.71 -1.19
C ILE A 105 -16.22 19.35 -0.07
N SER A 106 -16.72 18.72 1.00
CA SER A 106 -16.00 18.44 2.25
C SER A 106 -14.58 17.90 2.01
N GLY A 107 -13.65 18.17 2.94
CA GLY A 107 -12.25 17.72 2.87
C GLY A 107 -12.11 16.24 2.47
N THR A 108 -13.06 15.41 2.90
CA THR A 108 -13.21 14.00 2.53
C THR A 108 -13.40 13.73 1.04
N ALA A 109 -14.29 14.46 0.37
CA ALA A 109 -14.53 14.27 -1.06
C ALA A 109 -13.34 14.77 -1.89
N GLY A 110 -12.70 15.86 -1.47
CA GLY A 110 -11.46 16.34 -2.05
C GLY A 110 -10.32 15.32 -1.99
N GLU A 111 -10.15 14.66 -0.83
CA GLU A 111 -9.18 13.58 -0.67
C GLU A 111 -9.50 12.37 -1.53
N ALA A 112 -10.76 11.94 -1.60
CA ALA A 112 -11.15 10.83 -2.47
C ALA A 112 -10.83 11.12 -3.95
N VAL A 113 -11.07 12.35 -4.40
CA VAL A 113 -10.72 12.79 -5.77
C VAL A 113 -9.21 12.75 -5.99
N PHE A 114 -8.40 13.26 -5.06
CA PHE A 114 -6.94 13.19 -5.14
C PHE A 114 -6.43 11.75 -5.22
N HIS A 115 -6.89 10.87 -4.33
CA HIS A 115 -6.48 9.46 -4.32
C HIS A 115 -6.95 8.72 -5.58
N THR A 116 -8.12 9.06 -6.13
CA THR A 116 -8.58 8.52 -7.41
C THR A 116 -7.67 8.94 -8.56
N ALA A 117 -7.29 10.23 -8.63
CA ALA A 117 -6.35 10.75 -9.62
C ALA A 117 -4.98 10.07 -9.52
N LEU A 118 -4.49 9.90 -8.28
CA LEU A 118 -3.22 9.26 -7.98
C LEU A 118 -3.23 7.77 -8.36
N GLY A 119 -4.28 7.03 -8.00
CA GLY A 119 -4.46 5.63 -8.39
C GLY A 119 -4.48 5.48 -9.92
N TRP A 120 -5.13 6.40 -10.63
CA TRP A 120 -5.11 6.41 -12.10
C TRP A 120 -3.70 6.68 -12.65
N LEU A 121 -2.99 7.69 -12.12
CA LEU A 121 -1.59 7.94 -12.48
C LEU A 121 -0.73 6.69 -12.31
N VAL A 122 -0.82 6.05 -11.14
CA VAL A 122 -0.06 4.83 -10.83
C VAL A 122 -0.31 3.73 -11.87
N LEU A 123 -1.57 3.50 -12.23
CA LEU A 123 -1.91 2.52 -13.26
C LEU A 123 -1.38 2.88 -14.65
N GLU A 124 -1.38 4.16 -15.03
CA GLU A 124 -0.79 4.62 -16.30
C GLU A 124 0.75 4.49 -16.30
N VAL A 125 1.41 4.79 -15.19
CA VAL A 125 2.86 4.60 -15.02
C VAL A 125 3.21 3.11 -15.14
N CYS A 126 2.50 2.23 -14.43
CA CYS A 126 2.66 0.78 -14.55
C CYS A 126 2.43 0.29 -16.00
N ARG A 127 1.36 0.77 -16.65
CA ARG A 127 1.03 0.40 -18.04
C ARG A 127 2.14 0.77 -19.01
N ARG A 128 2.79 1.93 -18.83
CA ARG A 128 3.93 2.36 -19.66
C ARG A 128 5.10 1.38 -19.63
N HIS A 129 5.22 0.59 -18.56
CA HIS A 129 6.22 -0.46 -18.40
C HIS A 129 5.69 -1.87 -18.64
N GLY A 130 4.52 -2.01 -19.29
CA GLY A 130 3.92 -3.32 -19.59
C GLY A 130 3.44 -4.09 -18.34
N ILE A 131 3.28 -3.39 -17.21
CA ILE A 131 2.65 -3.92 -16.00
C ILE A 131 1.15 -3.64 -16.12
N THR A 132 0.37 -4.66 -16.49
CA THR A 132 -1.10 -4.55 -16.56
C THR A 132 -1.72 -4.80 -15.19
N PRO A 133 -2.96 -4.32 -14.92
CA PRO A 133 -3.66 -4.62 -13.67
C PRO A 133 -3.75 -6.13 -13.39
N LYS A 134 -3.95 -6.95 -14.43
CA LYS A 134 -3.91 -8.41 -14.33
C LYS A 134 -2.54 -8.95 -13.92
N ARG A 135 -1.44 -8.38 -14.42
CA ARG A 135 -0.07 -8.77 -14.04
C ARG A 135 0.31 -8.33 -12.64
N LEU A 136 -0.27 -7.23 -12.16
CA LEU A 136 -0.14 -6.78 -10.78
C LEU A 136 -1.01 -7.61 -9.82
N GLY A 137 -1.95 -8.39 -10.36
CA GLY A 137 -2.88 -9.19 -9.58
C GLY A 137 -4.01 -8.38 -8.97
N LEU A 138 -4.39 -7.24 -9.58
CA LEU A 138 -5.56 -6.44 -9.21
C LEU A 138 -6.88 -7.04 -9.73
N LEU A 139 -6.80 -7.90 -10.74
CA LEU A 139 -7.97 -8.57 -11.31
C LEU A 139 -7.94 -10.07 -10.97
N PRO A 140 -9.09 -10.69 -10.63
CA PRO A 140 -9.19 -12.12 -10.42
C PRO A 140 -8.69 -12.89 -11.64
N GLN A 141 -7.97 -14.00 -11.43
CA GLN A 141 -7.60 -14.88 -12.54
C GLN A 141 -8.81 -15.72 -12.96
N GLN A 142 -9.52 -15.25 -14.00
CA GLN A 142 -10.80 -15.78 -14.49
C GLN A 142 -10.81 -17.22 -15.06
N ARG A 143 -9.80 -18.06 -14.91
CA ARG A 143 -9.81 -19.41 -15.54
C ARG A 143 -9.55 -20.53 -14.57
N GLY A 144 -10.61 -21.34 -14.36
CA GLY A 144 -10.52 -22.70 -13.84
C GLY A 144 -9.75 -22.83 -12.54
N ALA A 145 -9.85 -21.83 -11.65
CA ALA A 145 -9.15 -21.85 -10.37
C ALA A 145 -9.59 -23.12 -9.64
N THR A 146 -8.65 -24.06 -9.51
CA THR A 146 -8.80 -25.23 -8.66
C THR A 146 -9.07 -24.76 -7.23
N ASP A 147 -9.71 -25.58 -6.41
CA ASP A 147 -9.99 -25.23 -5.01
C ASP A 147 -8.69 -24.81 -4.29
N GLN A 148 -7.57 -25.45 -4.61
CA GLN A 148 -6.23 -25.08 -4.16
C GLN A 148 -5.81 -23.63 -4.48
N ALA A 149 -6.19 -23.08 -5.63
CA ALA A 149 -5.88 -21.70 -5.98
C ALA A 149 -6.71 -20.70 -5.14
N ARG A 150 -7.97 -21.06 -4.84
CA ARG A 150 -8.84 -20.27 -3.94
C ARG A 150 -8.32 -20.31 -2.51
N ASP A 151 -7.91 -21.49 -2.03
CA ASP A 151 -7.34 -21.65 -0.69
C ASP A 151 -6.07 -20.81 -0.51
N ARG A 152 -5.22 -20.76 -1.54
CA ARG A 152 -4.03 -19.89 -1.54
C ARG A 152 -4.39 -18.41 -1.51
N GLU A 153 -5.38 -17.97 -2.30
CA GLU A 153 -5.83 -16.57 -2.28
C GLU A 153 -6.45 -16.18 -0.93
N ALA A 154 -7.25 -17.07 -0.33
CA ALA A 154 -7.81 -16.90 1.00
C ALA A 154 -6.72 -16.84 2.08
N ALA A 155 -5.72 -17.73 2.01
CA ALA A 155 -4.58 -17.74 2.93
C ALA A 155 -3.77 -16.44 2.82
N LEU A 156 -3.55 -15.91 1.61
CA LEU A 156 -2.87 -14.62 1.41
C LEU A 156 -3.66 -13.47 2.03
N LEU A 157 -4.95 -13.37 1.74
CA LEU A 157 -5.83 -12.34 2.29
C LEU A 157 -5.82 -12.39 3.82
N LEU A 158 -6.00 -13.57 4.40
CA LEU A 158 -6.03 -13.77 5.84
C LEU A 158 -4.69 -13.44 6.48
N THR A 159 -3.57 -13.86 5.88
CA THR A 159 -2.22 -13.52 6.35
C THR A 159 -2.02 -12.01 6.41
N VAL A 160 -2.45 -11.28 5.38
CA VAL A 160 -2.30 -9.83 5.32
C VAL A 160 -3.17 -9.17 6.38
N ALA A 161 -4.46 -9.52 6.46
CA ALA A 161 -5.36 -8.96 7.47
C ALA A 161 -4.79 -9.15 8.89
N VAL A 162 -4.30 -10.35 9.19
CA VAL A 162 -3.62 -10.69 10.44
C VAL A 162 -2.41 -9.80 10.69
N VAL A 163 -1.54 -9.60 9.71
CA VAL A 163 -0.34 -8.77 9.85
C VAL A 163 -0.73 -7.31 10.09
N CYS A 164 -1.76 -6.80 9.41
CA CYS A 164 -2.31 -5.46 9.67
C CYS A 164 -2.79 -5.35 11.13
N PHE A 165 -3.60 -6.29 11.62
CA PHE A 165 -4.07 -6.28 13.01
C PHE A 165 -2.92 -6.30 14.03
N LEU A 166 -1.94 -7.20 13.84
CA LEU A 166 -0.78 -7.27 14.73
C LEU A 166 0.03 -5.97 14.72
N THR A 167 0.10 -5.29 13.57
CA THR A 167 0.81 -4.02 13.43
C THR A 167 0.09 -2.91 14.19
N THR A 168 -1.23 -2.85 14.08
CA THR A 168 -2.06 -1.90 14.86
C THR A 168 -1.96 -2.18 16.36
N ASP A 169 -2.09 -3.44 16.78
CA ASP A 169 -1.97 -3.84 18.18
C ASP A 169 -0.57 -3.54 18.74
N LEU A 170 0.49 -3.85 17.98
CA LEU A 170 1.87 -3.53 18.37
C LEU A 170 2.09 -2.02 18.47
N THR A 171 1.54 -1.24 17.53
CA THR A 171 1.58 0.22 17.58
C THR A 171 0.90 0.75 18.84
N GLY A 172 -0.30 0.27 19.16
CA GLY A 172 -1.03 0.65 20.38
C GLY A 172 -0.30 0.23 21.66
N TRP A 173 0.27 -0.97 21.66
CA TRP A 173 1.08 -1.48 22.78
C TRP A 173 2.34 -0.61 22.99
N LEU A 174 3.07 -0.29 21.92
CA LEU A 174 4.25 0.57 21.98
C LEU A 174 3.88 1.95 22.52
N LYS A 175 2.81 2.57 22.01
CA LYS A 175 2.34 3.87 22.51
C LYS A 175 2.05 3.82 24.02
N THR A 176 1.30 2.82 24.45
CA THR A 176 0.88 2.68 25.86
C THR A 176 2.07 2.43 26.79
N ASN A 177 2.99 1.53 26.42
CA ASN A 177 4.10 1.12 27.28
C ASN A 177 5.28 2.09 27.23
N LEU A 178 5.42 2.87 26.16
CA LEU A 178 6.46 3.90 26.07
C LEU A 178 6.01 5.26 26.63
N ALA A 179 4.71 5.51 26.77
CA ALA A 179 4.18 6.77 27.33
C ALA A 179 4.74 7.17 28.71
N PRO A 180 5.03 6.26 29.66
CA PRO A 180 5.65 6.61 30.94
C PRO A 180 7.05 7.23 30.81
N PHE A 181 7.74 7.01 29.69
CA PHE A 181 9.06 7.57 29.41
C PHE A 181 8.90 8.92 28.69
N GLY A 182 8.55 9.97 29.44
CA GLY A 182 8.17 11.28 28.89
C GLY A 182 9.21 12.00 28.00
N SER A 183 10.42 11.46 27.84
CA SER A 183 11.43 11.93 26.90
C SER A 183 11.37 11.27 25.51
N LEU A 184 10.58 10.20 25.35
CA LEU A 184 10.45 9.48 24.08
C LEU A 184 9.38 10.14 23.19
N PRO A 185 9.59 10.19 21.87
CA PRO A 185 8.62 10.77 20.96
C PRO A 185 7.46 9.78 20.74
N VAL A 186 6.44 9.88 21.59
CA VAL A 186 5.25 9.02 21.58
C VAL A 186 4.02 9.88 21.83
N PRO A 187 2.94 9.72 21.04
CA PRO A 187 1.68 10.43 21.29
C PRO A 187 1.16 10.14 22.68
N ARG A 188 0.68 11.15 23.39
CA ARG A 188 0.15 10.95 24.74
C ARG A 188 -1.23 10.28 24.67
N PRO A 189 -1.58 9.38 25.61
CA PRO A 189 -2.87 8.67 25.58
C PRO A 189 -4.10 9.59 25.63
N ASP A 190 -3.94 10.81 26.13
CA ASP A 190 -4.96 11.85 26.27
C ASP A 190 -5.13 12.72 25.03
N SER A 191 -4.27 12.60 24.00
CA SER A 191 -4.53 13.20 22.68
C SER A 191 -5.64 12.40 21.97
N LEU A 192 -6.89 12.80 22.22
CA LEU A 192 -8.12 12.19 21.70
C LEU A 192 -8.23 12.15 20.16
N ASP A 193 -7.30 12.79 19.45
CA ASP A 193 -7.31 12.93 17.99
C ASP A 193 -7.40 11.58 17.26
N GLY A 194 -6.85 10.51 17.85
CA GLY A 194 -6.92 9.18 17.26
C GLY A 194 -8.29 8.50 17.37
N VAL A 195 -9.11 8.79 18.39
CA VAL A 195 -10.36 8.05 18.65
C VAL A 195 -11.57 8.72 17.98
N VAL A 196 -11.54 10.05 17.85
CA VAL A 196 -12.68 10.82 17.29
C VAL A 196 -12.84 10.61 15.78
N VAL A 197 -11.75 10.43 15.04
CA VAL A 197 -11.77 10.22 13.58
C VAL A 197 -12.50 8.92 13.18
N PHE A 198 -12.47 7.90 14.05
CA PHE A 198 -13.10 6.61 13.78
C PHE A 198 -14.62 6.57 14.11
N ALA A 199 -15.23 7.68 14.51
CA ALA A 199 -16.68 7.72 14.74
C ALA A 199 -17.48 8.32 13.57
N SER A 200 -16.81 8.83 12.53
CA SER A 200 -17.45 9.56 11.42
C SER A 200 -17.43 8.80 10.10
N TRP A 201 -18.28 9.22 9.14
CA TRP A 201 -18.27 8.73 7.76
C TRP A 201 -16.97 9.07 7.01
N GLU A 202 -16.09 9.86 7.61
CA GLU A 202 -14.80 10.26 7.04
C GLU A 202 -13.76 9.15 7.02
N VAL A 203 -14.05 8.06 7.73
CA VAL A 203 -13.23 6.85 7.70
C VAL A 203 -13.19 6.20 6.30
N LEU A 204 -14.27 6.28 5.50
CA LEU A 204 -14.29 5.61 4.20
C LEU A 204 -13.29 6.23 3.21
N PRO A 205 -13.23 7.57 3.03
CA PRO A 205 -12.19 8.18 2.21
C PRO A 205 -10.78 7.99 2.78
N ALA A 206 -10.61 7.93 4.09
CA ALA A 206 -9.32 7.68 4.73
C ALA A 206 -8.80 6.26 4.41
N VAL A 207 -9.64 5.23 4.60
CA VAL A 207 -9.31 3.83 4.24
C VAL A 207 -9.05 3.70 2.75
N PHE A 208 -9.86 4.36 1.91
CA PHE A 208 -9.61 4.39 0.47
C PHE A 208 -8.26 5.03 0.14
N GLY A 209 -7.91 6.14 0.77
CA GLY A 209 -6.63 6.81 0.62
C GLY A 209 -5.44 5.94 1.03
N ALA A 210 -5.54 5.29 2.19
CA ALA A 210 -4.54 4.35 2.70
C ALA A 210 -4.29 3.21 1.70
N VAL A 211 -5.35 2.57 1.19
CA VAL A 211 -5.25 1.52 0.17
C VAL A 211 -4.57 2.02 -1.12
N ILE A 212 -4.89 3.24 -1.58
CA ILE A 212 -4.24 3.77 -2.79
C ILE A 212 -2.75 4.04 -2.55
N LEU A 213 -2.41 4.68 -1.44
CA LEU A 213 -1.04 5.09 -1.13
C LEU A 213 -0.14 3.91 -0.78
N GLU A 214 -0.57 3.09 0.17
CA GLU A 214 0.21 1.97 0.68
C GLU A 214 0.20 0.79 -0.29
N ASP A 215 -0.97 0.36 -0.75
CA ASP A 215 -1.09 -0.88 -1.52
C ASP A 215 -0.85 -0.65 -3.00
N VAL A 216 -1.59 0.27 -3.61
CA VAL A 216 -1.55 0.44 -5.07
C VAL A 216 -0.25 1.11 -5.50
N LEU A 217 0.13 2.19 -4.82
CA LEU A 217 1.31 2.97 -5.15
C LEU A 217 2.59 2.36 -4.58
N LEU A 218 2.71 2.25 -3.26
CA LEU A 218 3.99 1.94 -2.62
C LEU A 218 4.35 0.45 -2.75
N VAL A 219 3.52 -0.44 -2.21
CA VAL A 219 3.74 -1.88 -2.32
C VAL A 219 3.60 -2.32 -3.78
N GLY A 220 2.50 -1.97 -4.44
CA GLY A 220 2.18 -2.35 -5.81
C GLY A 220 3.15 -1.82 -6.86
N ALA A 221 3.04 -0.53 -7.15
CA ALA A 221 3.73 0.06 -8.29
C ALA A 221 5.23 0.28 -8.04
N VAL A 222 5.63 0.88 -6.91
CA VAL A 222 7.05 1.15 -6.63
C VAL A 222 7.84 -0.15 -6.55
N ALA A 223 7.36 -1.16 -5.80
CA ALA A 223 8.06 -2.44 -5.75
C ALA A 223 8.13 -3.13 -7.12
N ALA A 224 7.02 -3.13 -7.89
CA ALA A 224 7.02 -3.71 -9.23
C ALA A 224 7.97 -2.99 -10.20
N LEU A 225 7.98 -1.65 -10.21
CA LEU A 225 8.86 -0.82 -11.05
C LEU A 225 10.34 -1.04 -10.72
N LEU A 226 10.70 -1.07 -9.43
CA LEU A 226 12.07 -1.35 -8.99
C LEU A 226 12.47 -2.80 -9.32
N HIS A 227 11.54 -3.74 -9.19
CA HIS A 227 11.77 -5.14 -9.54
C HIS A 227 12.03 -5.33 -11.05
N ILE A 228 11.21 -4.74 -11.93
CA ILE A 228 11.46 -4.80 -13.39
C ILE A 228 12.72 -4.03 -13.80
N ALA A 229 13.11 -3.00 -13.03
CA ALA A 229 14.38 -2.31 -13.18
C ALA A 229 15.58 -3.15 -12.71
N ARG A 230 15.34 -4.37 -12.21
CA ARG A 230 16.32 -5.31 -11.66
C ARG A 230 17.11 -4.73 -10.48
N ARG A 231 16.44 -3.96 -9.62
CA ARG A 231 17.02 -3.53 -8.35
C ARG A 231 17.06 -4.72 -7.38
N PRO A 232 18.11 -4.83 -6.55
CA PRO A 232 18.23 -5.94 -5.63
C PRO A 232 17.07 -5.93 -4.62
N ALA A 233 16.59 -7.10 -4.22
CA ALA A 233 15.38 -7.23 -3.39
C ALA A 233 15.50 -6.46 -2.06
N TRP A 234 16.68 -6.49 -1.41
CA TRP A 234 16.92 -5.74 -0.18
C TRP A 234 16.66 -4.24 -0.34
N MET A 235 17.01 -3.65 -1.49
CA MET A 235 16.78 -2.23 -1.76
C MET A 235 15.29 -1.92 -1.89
N ILE A 236 14.53 -2.81 -2.52
CA ILE A 236 13.07 -2.67 -2.65
C ILE A 236 12.43 -2.71 -1.27
N TYR A 237 12.79 -3.71 -0.45
CA TYR A 237 12.31 -3.85 0.91
C TYR A 237 12.65 -2.64 1.78
N THR A 238 13.89 -2.15 1.72
CA THR A 238 14.31 -0.97 2.47
C THR A 238 13.52 0.27 2.06
N ILE A 239 13.39 0.54 0.76
CA ILE A 239 12.67 1.74 0.27
C ILE A 239 11.21 1.70 0.70
N VAL A 240 10.52 0.57 0.49
CA VAL A 240 9.11 0.45 0.88
C VAL A 240 8.95 0.61 2.38
N SER A 241 9.79 -0.06 3.19
CA SER A 241 9.69 0.02 4.65
C SER A 241 9.99 1.42 5.20
N VAL A 242 10.98 2.13 4.65
CA VAL A 242 11.32 3.48 5.09
C VAL A 242 10.18 4.46 4.81
N ILE A 243 9.56 4.35 3.63
CA ILE A 243 8.44 5.23 3.24
C ILE A 243 7.18 4.88 4.05
N GLU A 244 6.95 3.59 4.31
CA GLU A 244 5.86 3.15 5.20
C GLU A 244 6.00 3.74 6.60
N VAL A 245 7.19 3.62 7.21
CA VAL A 245 7.45 4.23 8.52
C VAL A 245 7.25 5.74 8.45
N ALA A 246 7.66 6.39 7.35
CA ALA A 246 7.48 7.82 7.15
C ALA A 246 6.00 8.24 7.06
N PHE A 247 5.10 7.41 6.55
CA PHE A 247 3.63 7.65 6.61
C PHE A 247 3.10 7.69 8.03
N HIS A 248 3.73 6.93 8.91
CA HIS A 248 3.22 6.69 10.25
C HIS A 248 4.05 7.37 11.33
N LEU A 249 4.97 8.27 10.97
CA LEU A 249 5.81 9.00 11.93
C LEU A 249 5.00 9.83 12.93
N HIS A 250 3.77 10.22 12.60
CA HIS A 250 2.82 10.84 13.54
C HIS A 250 2.45 9.91 14.73
N TYR A 251 2.77 8.61 14.66
CA TYR A 251 2.66 7.66 15.77
C TYR A 251 3.90 7.60 16.67
N GLY A 252 4.91 8.44 16.44
CA GLY A 252 6.13 8.42 17.23
C GLY A 252 6.96 7.15 16.99
N LEU A 253 7.58 6.63 18.05
CA LEU A 253 8.28 5.34 18.00
C LEU A 253 7.37 4.15 17.63
N GLY A 254 6.05 4.29 17.78
CA GLY A 254 5.08 3.29 17.33
C GLY A 254 5.16 3.01 15.82
N ALA A 255 5.62 3.97 15.01
CA ALA A 255 5.80 3.83 13.58
C ALA A 255 6.74 2.65 13.19
N LEU A 256 7.66 2.25 14.08
CA LEU A 256 8.56 1.13 13.81
C LEU A 256 7.85 -0.22 13.69
N ALA A 257 6.62 -0.33 14.22
CA ALA A 257 5.78 -1.52 14.02
C ALA A 257 5.44 -1.77 12.53
N PHE A 258 5.49 -0.73 11.69
CA PHE A 258 5.20 -0.84 10.27
C PHE A 258 6.35 -1.43 9.44
N VAL A 259 7.53 -1.63 10.01
CA VAL A 259 8.65 -2.30 9.31
C VAL A 259 8.30 -3.75 8.96
N PRO A 260 7.98 -4.65 9.90
CA PRO A 260 7.61 -6.03 9.56
C PRO A 260 6.37 -6.11 8.66
N TYR A 261 5.43 -5.18 8.83
CA TYR A 261 4.27 -5.00 7.95
C TYR A 261 4.65 -4.76 6.49
N ALA A 262 5.45 -3.72 6.23
CA ALA A 262 5.91 -3.34 4.91
C ALA A 262 6.75 -4.46 4.26
N LEU A 263 7.65 -5.07 5.03
CA LEU A 263 8.49 -6.19 4.58
C LEU A 263 7.65 -7.37 4.12
N MET A 264 6.68 -7.79 4.94
CA MET A 264 5.82 -8.93 4.64
C MET A 264 4.97 -8.67 3.41
N ARG A 265 4.29 -7.53 3.32
CA ARG A 265 3.42 -7.18 2.18
C ARG A 265 4.21 -7.09 0.88
N THR A 266 5.39 -6.47 0.93
CA THR A 266 6.31 -6.41 -0.23
C THR A 266 6.78 -7.80 -0.62
N TRP A 267 7.13 -8.67 0.34
CA TRP A 267 7.57 -10.02 0.07
C TRP A 267 6.47 -10.85 -0.58
N LEU A 268 5.25 -10.79 -0.05
CA LEU A 268 4.07 -11.45 -0.60
C LEU A 268 3.79 -10.97 -2.04
N LEU A 269 3.86 -9.66 -2.30
CA LEU A 269 3.69 -9.15 -3.65
C LEU A 269 4.77 -9.66 -4.60
N LEU A 270 6.04 -9.56 -4.23
CA LEU A 270 7.14 -9.99 -5.09
C LEU A 270 7.11 -11.50 -5.32
N ARG A 271 6.65 -12.29 -4.34
CA ARG A 271 6.55 -13.75 -4.44
C ARG A 271 5.37 -14.21 -5.28
N TYR A 272 4.19 -13.65 -5.07
CA TYR A 272 2.93 -14.16 -5.64
C TYR A 272 2.37 -13.30 -6.77
N ALA A 273 2.80 -12.04 -6.89
CA ALA A 273 2.24 -11.04 -7.82
C ALA A 273 0.72 -10.91 -7.72
N ARG A 274 0.20 -10.93 -6.48
CA ARG A 274 -1.23 -10.85 -6.14
C ARG A 274 -1.50 -9.63 -5.26
N LEU A 275 -1.75 -8.48 -5.88
CA LEU A 275 -2.03 -7.25 -5.13
C LEU A 275 -3.46 -7.21 -4.55
N LEU A 276 -4.45 -7.80 -5.21
CA LEU A 276 -5.85 -7.74 -4.72
C LEU A 276 -6.05 -8.36 -3.33
N PRO A 277 -5.52 -9.56 -3.01
CA PRO A 277 -5.61 -10.10 -1.64
C PRO A 277 -4.93 -9.22 -0.59
N LEU A 278 -3.84 -8.53 -0.94
CA LEU A 278 -3.16 -7.58 -0.06
C LEU A 278 -4.09 -6.40 0.26
N ILE A 279 -4.70 -5.80 -0.77
CA ILE A 279 -5.68 -4.70 -0.64
C ILE A 279 -6.84 -5.11 0.25
N LEU A 280 -7.47 -6.26 -0.05
CA LEU A 280 -8.65 -6.71 0.68
C LEU A 280 -8.31 -7.02 2.14
N GLY A 281 -7.19 -7.70 2.40
CA GLY A 281 -6.74 -7.99 3.76
C GLY A 281 -6.51 -6.72 4.58
N HIS A 282 -5.85 -5.73 3.97
CA HIS A 282 -5.61 -4.43 4.60
C HIS A 282 -6.91 -3.67 4.86
N THR A 283 -7.78 -3.51 3.86
CA THR A 283 -9.09 -2.85 4.01
C THR A 283 -9.94 -3.51 5.11
N ILE A 284 -9.97 -4.85 5.16
CA ILE A 284 -10.73 -5.58 6.19
C ILE A 284 -10.19 -5.26 7.59
N ALA A 285 -8.86 -5.22 7.74
CA ALA A 285 -8.24 -4.90 9.03
C ALA A 285 -8.58 -3.47 9.48
N ASP A 286 -8.48 -2.49 8.59
CA ASP A 286 -8.82 -1.09 8.92
C ASP A 286 -10.28 -0.94 9.33
N VAL A 287 -11.19 -1.53 8.56
CA VAL A 287 -12.63 -1.53 8.87
C VAL A 287 -12.93 -2.29 10.16
N ALA A 288 -12.20 -3.35 10.46
CA ALA A 288 -12.42 -4.10 11.69
C ALA A 288 -11.86 -3.40 12.93
N VAL A 289 -10.73 -2.70 12.83
CA VAL A 289 -10.21 -1.82 13.89
C VAL A 289 -11.25 -0.74 14.22
N LEU A 290 -11.88 -0.17 13.19
CA LEU A 290 -12.99 0.78 13.32
C LEU A 290 -14.19 0.20 14.10
N LEU A 291 -14.55 -1.06 13.84
CA LEU A 291 -15.74 -1.70 14.42
C LEU A 291 -15.54 -2.26 15.85
N TRP A 292 -14.31 -2.33 16.37
CA TRP A 292 -14.01 -3.01 17.64
C TRP A 292 -13.05 -2.25 18.56
N ALA A 293 -13.54 -1.72 19.69
CA ALA A 293 -12.68 -1.41 20.86
C ALA A 293 -13.40 -1.70 22.19
N PRO A 294 -12.89 -2.68 22.98
CA PRO A 294 -12.01 -2.34 24.10
C PRO A 294 -10.67 -3.11 24.16
N PRO A 295 -9.64 -2.54 24.85
CA PRO A 295 -8.24 -2.99 24.83
C PRO A 295 -7.93 -4.33 25.51
N ALA A 296 -8.81 -4.87 26.35
CA ALA A 296 -8.55 -6.13 27.09
C ALA A 296 -8.49 -7.39 26.18
N VAL A 297 -8.87 -7.27 24.90
CA VAL A 297 -8.91 -8.39 23.95
C VAL A 297 -7.59 -8.55 23.16
N ALA A 298 -6.63 -7.62 23.30
CA ALA A 298 -5.40 -7.61 22.50
C ALA A 298 -4.52 -8.88 22.66
N LEU A 299 -4.36 -9.40 23.88
CA LEU A 299 -3.55 -10.62 24.12
C LEU A 299 -4.22 -11.88 23.55
N ALA A 300 -5.54 -12.00 23.66
CA ALA A 300 -6.29 -13.10 23.05
C ALA A 300 -6.25 -13.01 21.52
N LYS A 301 -6.33 -11.80 20.95
CA LYS A 301 -6.18 -11.53 19.52
C LYS A 301 -4.80 -11.93 19.02
N ILE A 302 -3.72 -11.48 19.66
CA ILE A 302 -2.34 -11.85 19.30
C ILE A 302 -2.17 -13.37 19.33
N THR A 303 -2.66 -14.04 20.37
CA THR A 303 -2.55 -15.50 20.51
C THR A 303 -3.32 -16.25 19.42
N LEU A 304 -4.57 -15.87 19.16
CA LEU A 304 -5.40 -16.47 18.10
C LEU A 304 -4.78 -16.25 16.71
N THR A 305 -4.23 -15.05 16.50
CA THR A 305 -3.56 -14.67 15.27
C THR A 305 -2.29 -15.48 15.02
N LEU A 306 -1.47 -15.71 16.04
CA LEU A 306 -0.28 -16.56 15.91
C LEU A 306 -0.65 -18.02 15.59
N ILE A 307 -1.76 -18.53 16.15
CA ILE A 307 -2.30 -19.86 15.83
C ILE A 307 -2.77 -19.92 14.37
N LEU A 308 -3.42 -18.87 13.87
CA LEU A 308 -3.84 -18.75 12.47
C LEU A 308 -2.63 -18.71 11.53
N ILE A 309 -1.58 -17.94 11.85
CA ILE A 309 -0.35 -17.91 11.05
C ILE A 309 0.29 -19.30 11.02
N ALA A 310 0.45 -19.95 12.17
CA ALA A 310 1.09 -21.26 12.27
C ALA A 310 0.32 -22.34 11.48
N SER A 311 -1.02 -22.30 11.53
CA SER A 311 -1.88 -23.24 10.81
C SER A 311 -1.89 -23.00 9.29
N LEU A 312 -1.77 -21.75 8.84
CA LEU A 312 -1.66 -21.39 7.41
C LEU A 312 -0.25 -21.62 6.83
N TRP A 313 0.79 -21.56 7.66
CA TRP A 313 2.17 -21.82 7.25
C TRP A 313 2.41 -23.30 6.91
N HIS A 314 1.73 -24.21 7.62
CA HIS A 314 1.95 -25.65 7.50
C HIS A 314 1.60 -26.25 6.11
N PRO A 315 0.48 -25.88 5.45
CA PRO A 315 0.18 -26.30 4.07
C PRO A 315 1.20 -25.78 3.04
N LEU A 316 1.67 -24.55 3.21
CA LEU A 316 2.58 -23.89 2.25
C LEU A 316 3.98 -24.55 2.19
N HIS A 317 4.43 -25.20 3.27
CA HIS A 317 5.71 -25.92 3.29
C HIS A 317 5.63 -27.37 2.79
N ARG A 318 4.48 -28.05 2.92
CA ARG A 318 4.34 -29.44 2.45
C ARG A 318 4.49 -29.60 0.95
N GLU A 319 4.09 -28.60 0.16
CA GLU A 319 4.13 -28.69 -1.31
C GLU A 319 5.53 -28.55 -1.91
N GLY A 320 6.49 -27.96 -1.19
CA GLY A 320 7.89 -27.91 -1.61
C GLY A 320 8.65 -29.23 -1.38
N GLN A 321 8.07 -30.15 -0.63
CA GLN A 321 8.73 -31.38 -0.17
C GLN A 321 8.19 -32.66 -0.80
N ASN A 322 7.11 -32.61 -1.60
CA ASN A 322 6.72 -33.79 -2.38
C ASN A 322 7.64 -33.86 -3.61
N PRO A 323 8.63 -34.76 -3.66
CA PRO A 323 9.36 -35.01 -4.89
C PRO A 323 8.32 -35.38 -5.95
N ALA A 324 8.48 -34.86 -7.17
CA ALA A 324 7.70 -35.32 -8.30
C ALA A 324 7.68 -36.85 -8.27
N PRO A 325 6.52 -37.51 -8.43
CA PRO A 325 6.47 -38.95 -8.48
C PRO A 325 7.53 -39.39 -9.48
N ALA A 326 8.54 -40.11 -8.99
CA ALA A 326 9.60 -40.62 -9.83
C ALA A 326 8.91 -41.36 -10.96
N ASP A 327 9.17 -40.97 -12.21
CA ASP A 327 8.65 -41.62 -13.42
C ASP A 327 8.92 -43.12 -13.29
N SER A 328 7.91 -43.82 -12.77
CA SER A 328 7.98 -45.24 -12.52
C SER A 328 7.67 -45.91 -13.85
N GLY A 329 8.73 -46.19 -14.58
CA GLY A 329 8.75 -47.26 -15.57
C GLY A 329 8.12 -46.89 -16.90
N CYS A 330 9.00 -46.46 -17.81
CA CYS A 330 8.92 -46.81 -19.21
C CYS A 330 8.71 -48.34 -19.33
N HIS A 331 7.47 -48.78 -19.51
CA HIS A 331 7.21 -50.12 -20.02
C HIS A 331 7.55 -50.09 -21.51
N ASP A 332 8.77 -50.53 -21.82
CA ASP A 332 9.20 -50.94 -23.17
C ASP A 332 8.23 -51.99 -23.69
N THR A 333 7.39 -51.61 -24.64
CA THR A 333 6.69 -52.54 -25.52
C THR A 333 7.48 -52.64 -26.83
N THR A 334 8.48 -53.50 -26.86
CA THR A 334 9.11 -53.95 -28.12
C THR A 334 8.13 -54.83 -28.89
N PRO A 335 7.76 -54.49 -30.15
CA PRO A 335 7.01 -55.41 -31.00
C PRO A 335 7.97 -56.42 -31.63
N HIS A 336 7.74 -57.72 -31.38
CA HIS A 336 8.33 -58.79 -32.17
C HIS A 336 7.75 -58.77 -33.58
N GLY A 337 8.53 -58.26 -34.54
CA GLY A 337 8.31 -58.50 -35.97
C GLY A 337 8.95 -59.84 -36.36
N GLY A 338 8.13 -60.78 -36.82
CA GLY A 338 8.60 -62.00 -37.47
C GLY A 338 8.84 -61.77 -38.95
N HIS A 339 9.90 -62.40 -39.47
CA HIS A 339 9.97 -63.02 -40.79
C HIS A 339 11.14 -64.00 -40.84
#